data_AF-A0A3D4XAH6-F1
#
_entry.id   AF-A0A3D4XAH6-F1
#
_cell.length_a   1.000
_cell.length_b   1.000
_cell.length_c   1.000
_cell.angle_alpha   90.00
_cell.angle_beta   90.00
_cell.angle_gamma   90.00
#
_symmetry.space_group_name_H-M   'P 1'
#
loop_
_entity.id
_entity.type
_entity.pdbx_description
1 polymer ?
#
loop_
_entity_poly.entity_id
_entity_poly.type
_entity_poly.pdbx_seq_one_letter_code
_entity_poly.pdbx_strand_id
1 'polypeptide(L)'
;YYKNGKPVKKTWKIVKKKKYYFMADGIAAVGSVKIKGKYYIFNEKGQLFTPSSNKVVKVGKAKYQVDKKGRAVKGWSRDKKYYFYTNGQMVTGTEVFNEIFYCFKTNGKYDKNITSKLRKAAEYEKPIAELLALIGEPKKREYSEGCYGNGTDCLLTYDNFVVYTSFDKEGVERFMGAE
;
A
#
# COMPACT_ATOMS: atom_id res chain seq x y z
N TYR A 1 -29.59 8.40 4.11
CA TYR A 1 -30.85 7.62 4.17
C TYR A 1 -31.49 7.88 5.51
N TYR A 2 -32.77 8.24 5.53
CA TYR A 2 -33.47 8.62 6.76
C TYR A 2 -34.49 7.55 7.13
N LYS A 3 -34.62 7.26 8.43
CA LYS A 3 -35.71 6.47 8.99
C LYS A 3 -36.33 7.30 10.10
N ASN A 4 -37.63 7.58 9.98
CA ASN A 4 -38.39 8.42 10.92
C ASN A 4 -37.74 9.80 11.12
N GLY A 5 -37.39 10.48 10.01
CA GLY A 5 -36.76 11.81 10.04
C GLY A 5 -35.30 11.85 10.53
N LYS A 6 -34.72 10.71 10.95
CA LYS A 6 -33.34 10.65 11.46
C LYS A 6 -32.40 9.91 10.49
N PRO A 7 -31.16 10.38 10.28
CA PRO A 7 -30.22 9.70 9.43
C PRO A 7 -29.82 8.36 10.07
N VAL A 8 -29.82 7.29 9.28
CA VAL A 8 -29.32 6.00 9.76
C VAL A 8 -27.79 6.03 9.84
N LYS A 9 -27.23 5.47 10.90
CA LYS A 9 -25.79 5.56 11.21
C LYS A 9 -25.21 4.17 11.52
N LYS A 10 -23.94 3.98 11.16
CA LYS A 10 -23.16 2.75 11.39
C LYS A 10 -23.87 1.44 10.98
N THR A 11 -24.68 1.47 9.92
CA THR A 11 -25.56 0.34 9.55
C THR A 11 -25.53 0.01 8.06
N TRP A 12 -25.68 -1.27 7.76
CA TRP A 12 -25.98 -1.75 6.41
C TRP A 12 -27.43 -1.49 6.04
N LYS A 13 -27.68 -1.15 4.77
CA LYS A 13 -29.03 -1.06 4.19
C LYS A 13 -29.05 -1.55 2.75
N ILE A 14 -30.19 -2.10 2.36
CA ILE A 14 -30.48 -2.43 0.96
C ILE A 14 -31.48 -1.40 0.46
N VAL A 15 -31.14 -0.72 -0.64
CA VAL A 15 -31.99 0.27 -1.31
C VAL A 15 -32.01 -0.09 -2.78
N LYS A 16 -33.21 -0.36 -3.35
CA LYS A 16 -33.39 -0.75 -4.75
C LYS A 16 -32.44 -1.90 -5.17
N LYS A 17 -32.38 -2.97 -4.39
CA LYS A 17 -31.51 -4.15 -4.58
C LYS A 17 -29.99 -3.87 -4.52
N LYS A 18 -29.55 -2.65 -4.15
CA LYS A 18 -28.14 -2.30 -3.94
C LYS A 18 -27.83 -2.18 -2.46
N LYS A 19 -26.65 -2.62 -2.05
CA LYS A 19 -26.23 -2.65 -0.65
C LYS A 19 -25.32 -1.45 -0.35
N TYR A 20 -25.60 -0.77 0.76
CA TYR A 20 -24.91 0.43 1.23
C TYR A 20 -24.51 0.24 2.69
N TYR A 21 -23.46 0.91 3.12
CA TYR A 21 -23.16 1.12 4.53
C TYR A 21 -23.20 2.61 4.83
N PHE A 22 -23.99 3.03 5.81
CA PHE A 22 -24.03 4.40 6.28
C PHE A 22 -23.09 4.55 7.48
N MET A 23 -22.16 5.51 7.40
CA MET A 23 -21.12 5.75 8.38
C MET A 23 -21.68 6.46 9.63
N ALA A 24 -20.80 6.92 10.53
CA ALA A 24 -21.21 7.56 11.79
C ALA A 24 -21.89 8.93 11.59
N ASP A 25 -21.53 9.63 10.52
CA ASP A 25 -22.14 10.89 10.06
C ASP A 25 -23.47 10.68 9.32
N GLY A 26 -23.80 9.44 8.95
CA GLY A 26 -24.99 9.11 8.15
C GLY A 26 -24.79 9.22 6.64
N ILE A 27 -23.56 9.46 6.17
CA ILE A 27 -23.17 9.46 4.76
C ILE A 27 -22.87 8.02 4.32
N ALA A 28 -23.17 7.69 3.06
CA ALA A 28 -22.86 6.38 2.51
C ALA A 28 -21.35 6.22 2.30
N ALA A 29 -20.81 5.07 2.69
CA ALA A 29 -19.41 4.70 2.46
C ALA A 29 -19.06 4.67 0.97
N VAL A 30 -17.91 5.23 0.60
CA VAL A 30 -17.34 5.22 -0.76
C VAL A 30 -15.89 4.72 -0.66
N GLY A 31 -15.39 4.03 -1.70
CA GLY A 31 -14.03 3.50 -1.71
C GLY A 31 -13.84 2.34 -0.75
N SER A 32 -12.64 2.20 -0.17
CA SER A 32 -12.33 1.16 0.80
C SER A 32 -12.64 1.62 2.23
N VAL A 33 -13.56 0.94 2.91
CA VAL A 33 -13.96 1.29 4.28
C VAL A 33 -13.86 0.07 5.19
N LYS A 34 -13.19 0.25 6.33
CA LYS A 34 -13.06 -0.78 7.38
C LYS A 34 -14.33 -0.84 8.23
N ILE A 35 -15.03 -1.96 8.18
CA ILE A 35 -16.27 -2.21 8.92
C ILE A 35 -16.09 -3.51 9.72
N LYS A 36 -16.12 -3.41 11.05
CA LYS A 36 -15.92 -4.55 11.98
C LYS A 36 -14.68 -5.39 11.62
N GLY A 37 -13.54 -4.72 11.42
CA GLY A 37 -12.25 -5.36 11.13
C GLY A 37 -12.04 -5.80 9.67
N LYS A 38 -13.03 -5.68 8.78
CA LYS A 38 -12.92 -6.07 7.36
C LYS A 38 -13.07 -4.86 6.46
N TYR A 39 -12.23 -4.75 5.43
CA TYR A 39 -12.38 -3.72 4.41
C TYR A 39 -13.44 -4.13 3.38
N TYR A 40 -14.34 -3.21 3.05
CA TYR A 40 -15.38 -3.35 2.03
C TYR A 40 -15.21 -2.27 0.98
N ILE A 41 -15.42 -2.63 -0.29
CA ILE A 41 -15.21 -1.70 -1.41
C ILE A 41 -16.53 -1.25 -1.99
N PHE A 42 -16.74 0.07 -2.00
CA PHE A 42 -17.92 0.75 -2.51
C PHE A 42 -17.56 1.60 -3.73
N ASN A 43 -18.46 1.69 -4.71
CA ASN A 43 -18.29 2.62 -5.82
C ASN A 43 -18.55 4.08 -5.39
N GLU A 44 -18.34 5.03 -6.30
CA GLU A 44 -18.51 6.46 -6.05
C GLU A 44 -19.94 6.87 -5.67
N LYS A 45 -20.93 6.02 -5.96
CA LYS A 45 -22.34 6.20 -5.56
C LYS A 45 -22.66 5.54 -4.21
N GLY A 46 -21.66 5.01 -3.52
CA GLY A 46 -21.76 4.32 -2.23
C GLY A 46 -22.32 2.89 -2.29
N GLN A 47 -22.41 2.30 -3.48
CA GLN A 47 -22.91 0.94 -3.66
C GLN A 47 -21.77 -0.05 -3.45
N LEU A 48 -22.00 -1.05 -2.60
CA LEU A 48 -21.06 -2.14 -2.39
C LEU A 48 -20.85 -2.94 -3.69
N PHE A 49 -19.60 -3.19 -4.07
CA PHE A 49 -19.31 -4.14 -5.13
C PHE A 49 -19.62 -5.57 -4.67
N THR A 50 -20.37 -6.33 -5.45
CA THR A 50 -20.63 -7.76 -5.19
C THR A 50 -20.50 -8.53 -6.51
N PRO A 51 -19.28 -8.69 -7.04
CA PRO A 51 -19.04 -9.40 -8.29
C PRO A 51 -19.33 -10.91 -8.15
N SER A 52 -19.54 -11.60 -9.27
CA SER A 52 -19.75 -13.07 -9.30
C SER A 52 -18.48 -13.86 -8.94
N SER A 53 -17.30 -13.27 -9.14
CA SER A 53 -15.98 -13.81 -8.79
C SER A 53 -15.06 -12.70 -8.31
N ASN A 54 -13.89 -13.05 -7.76
CA ASN A 54 -12.92 -12.03 -7.34
C ASN A 54 -12.52 -11.17 -8.55
N LYS A 55 -12.63 -9.85 -8.43
CA LYS A 55 -12.44 -8.92 -9.55
C LYS A 55 -11.70 -7.66 -9.12
N VAL A 56 -10.86 -7.15 -10.02
CA VAL A 56 -10.29 -5.80 -9.89
C VAL A 56 -11.32 -4.77 -10.34
N VAL A 57 -11.67 -3.83 -9.46
CA VAL A 57 -12.59 -2.73 -9.73
C VAL A 57 -11.86 -1.39 -9.56
N LYS A 58 -12.30 -0.36 -10.27
CA LYS A 58 -11.77 1.01 -10.16
C LYS A 58 -12.75 1.89 -9.40
N VAL A 59 -12.24 2.69 -8.46
CA VAL A 59 -12.98 3.73 -7.73
C VAL A 59 -12.10 4.97 -7.68
N GLY A 60 -12.52 6.07 -8.30
CA GLY A 60 -11.64 7.20 -8.56
C GLY A 60 -10.38 6.78 -9.31
N LYS A 61 -9.21 7.19 -8.80
CA LYS A 61 -7.90 6.83 -9.36
C LYS A 61 -7.38 5.46 -8.88
N ALA A 62 -7.94 4.91 -7.82
CA ALA A 62 -7.49 3.67 -7.21
C ALA A 62 -8.16 2.43 -7.84
N LYS A 63 -7.45 1.31 -7.86
CA LYS A 63 -7.99 -0.01 -8.20
C LYS A 63 -7.97 -0.90 -6.97
N TYR A 64 -8.95 -1.79 -6.84
CA TYR A 64 -9.09 -2.68 -5.70
C TYR A 64 -9.41 -4.10 -6.15
N GLN A 65 -8.84 -5.12 -5.52
CA GLN A 65 -9.33 -6.49 -5.68
C GLN A 65 -10.44 -6.76 -4.67
N VAL A 66 -11.59 -7.23 -5.17
CA VAL A 66 -12.81 -7.41 -4.38
C VAL A 66 -13.33 -8.83 -4.53
N ASP A 67 -13.74 -9.44 -3.43
CA ASP A 67 -14.37 -10.76 -3.43
C ASP A 67 -15.88 -10.70 -3.67
N LYS A 68 -16.51 -11.86 -3.82
CA LYS A 68 -17.97 -11.98 -4.04
C LYS A 68 -18.86 -11.37 -2.95
N LYS A 69 -18.31 -11.14 -1.75
CA LYS A 69 -19.00 -10.52 -0.61
C LYS A 69 -18.72 -9.01 -0.50
N GLY A 70 -18.00 -8.44 -1.46
CA GLY A 70 -17.61 -7.04 -1.48
C GLY A 70 -16.46 -6.68 -0.57
N ARG A 71 -15.74 -7.69 -0.06
CA ARG A 71 -14.58 -7.48 0.81
C ARG A 71 -13.33 -7.26 -0.02
N ALA A 72 -12.45 -6.41 0.48
CA ALA A 72 -11.14 -6.21 -0.09
C ALA A 72 -10.30 -7.51 0.02
N VAL A 73 -9.56 -7.83 -1.03
CA VAL A 73 -8.62 -8.96 -1.08
C VAL A 73 -7.21 -8.38 -1.04
N LYS A 74 -6.36 -8.93 -0.17
CA LYS A 74 -4.96 -8.51 0.03
C LYS A 74 -3.97 -9.52 -0.55
N GLY A 75 -2.74 -9.08 -0.76
CA GLY A 75 -1.62 -9.89 -1.22
C GLY A 75 -1.55 -10.03 -2.74
N TRP A 76 -0.84 -11.06 -3.20
CA TRP A 76 -0.67 -11.34 -4.62
C TRP A 76 -1.98 -11.74 -5.31
N SER A 77 -2.17 -11.26 -6.53
CA SER A 77 -3.15 -11.83 -7.45
C SER A 77 -2.82 -13.30 -7.73
N ARG A 78 -3.83 -14.08 -8.13
CA ARG A 78 -3.67 -15.51 -8.43
C ARG A 78 -2.58 -15.77 -9.49
N ASP A 79 -2.44 -14.89 -10.47
CA ASP A 79 -1.44 -14.98 -11.53
C ASP A 79 -0.12 -14.29 -11.19
N LYS A 80 0.06 -13.84 -9.94
CA LYS A 80 1.25 -13.14 -9.41
C LYS A 80 1.66 -11.91 -10.23
N LYS A 81 0.69 -11.22 -10.87
CA LYS A 81 0.94 -10.00 -11.65
C LYS A 81 0.69 -8.72 -10.88
N TYR A 82 -0.09 -8.75 -9.80
CA TYR A 82 -0.46 -7.58 -9.01
C TYR A 82 -0.33 -7.91 -7.53
N TYR A 83 -0.10 -6.88 -6.72
CA TYR A 83 -0.18 -6.97 -5.27
C TYR A 83 -1.21 -5.97 -4.75
N PHE A 84 -1.88 -6.32 -3.65
CA PHE A 84 -2.92 -5.49 -3.04
C PHE A 84 -2.66 -5.31 -1.55
N TYR A 85 -2.74 -4.08 -1.07
CA TYR A 85 -2.66 -3.74 0.35
C TYR A 85 -3.79 -4.40 1.16
N THR A 86 -3.71 -4.33 2.49
CA THR A 86 -4.75 -4.87 3.39
C THR A 86 -6.12 -4.20 3.17
N ASN A 87 -6.16 -2.94 2.75
CA ASN A 87 -7.38 -2.23 2.36
C ASN A 87 -7.87 -2.63 0.94
N GLY A 88 -7.19 -3.57 0.29
CA GLY A 88 -7.40 -4.09 -1.06
C GLY A 88 -6.98 -3.16 -2.19
N GLN A 89 -6.40 -2.00 -1.91
CA GLN A 89 -5.88 -1.11 -2.94
C GLN A 89 -4.69 -1.74 -3.65
N MET A 90 -4.68 -1.65 -4.97
CA MET A 90 -3.61 -2.16 -5.81
C MET A 90 -2.34 -1.35 -5.61
N VAL A 91 -1.22 -2.04 -5.43
CA VAL A 91 0.10 -1.45 -5.28
C VAL A 91 0.63 -0.96 -6.64
N THR A 92 1.30 0.18 -6.62
CA THR A 92 2.01 0.79 -7.75
C THR A 92 3.28 1.47 -7.23
N GLY A 93 4.34 1.53 -8.02
CA GLY A 93 5.61 2.11 -7.60
C GLY A 93 6.52 1.11 -6.90
N THR A 94 7.55 1.62 -6.24
CA THR A 94 8.48 0.84 -5.42
C THR A 94 7.90 0.68 -4.02
N GLU A 95 7.95 -0.54 -3.50
CA GLU A 95 7.48 -0.90 -2.16
C GLU A 95 8.43 -1.86 -1.49
N VAL A 96 8.39 -1.87 -0.16
CA VAL A 96 9.08 -2.84 0.68
C VAL A 96 8.03 -3.68 1.40
N PHE A 97 8.18 -5.01 1.32
CA PHE A 97 7.34 -5.93 2.08
C PHE A 97 8.25 -6.95 2.77
N ASN A 98 8.20 -6.99 4.09
CA ASN A 98 9.08 -7.83 4.91
C ASN A 98 10.55 -7.63 4.49
N GLU A 99 11.01 -6.38 4.50
CA GLU A 99 12.39 -5.99 4.16
C GLU A 99 12.83 -6.26 2.72
N ILE A 100 11.92 -6.72 1.85
CA ILE A 100 12.21 -7.05 0.46
C ILE A 100 11.59 -6.01 -0.46
N PHE A 101 12.43 -5.42 -1.33
CA PHE A 101 11.98 -4.52 -2.39
C PHE A 101 11.16 -5.25 -3.48
N TYR A 102 10.13 -4.56 -3.94
CA TYR A 102 9.30 -4.87 -5.09
C TYR A 102 9.05 -3.60 -5.91
N CYS A 103 8.95 -3.75 -7.23
CA CYS A 103 8.53 -2.66 -8.12
C CYS A 103 7.29 -3.06 -8.91
N PHE A 104 6.33 -2.15 -8.97
CA PHE A 104 5.10 -2.28 -9.75
C PHE A 104 4.97 -1.08 -10.69
N LYS A 105 4.59 -1.33 -11.94
CA LYS A 105 4.34 -0.26 -12.92
C LYS A 105 3.15 0.60 -12.49
N THR A 106 2.98 1.76 -13.12
CA THR A 106 1.83 2.66 -12.88
C THR A 106 0.47 2.01 -13.10
N ASN A 107 0.40 0.96 -13.92
CA ASN A 107 -0.80 0.18 -14.13
C ASN A 107 -1.02 -0.95 -13.10
N GLY A 108 -0.09 -1.13 -12.16
CA GLY A 108 -0.05 -2.13 -11.09
C GLY A 108 0.69 -3.42 -11.42
N LYS A 109 1.14 -3.61 -12.67
CA LYS A 109 1.80 -4.86 -13.06
C LYS A 109 3.17 -4.95 -12.41
N TYR A 110 3.44 -6.08 -11.76
CA TYR A 110 4.74 -6.42 -11.17
C TYR A 110 5.86 -6.34 -12.22
N ASP A 111 6.90 -5.59 -11.90
CA ASP A 111 8.10 -5.43 -12.72
C ASP A 111 9.26 -6.25 -12.13
N LYS A 112 9.38 -7.50 -12.60
CA LYS A 112 10.44 -8.41 -12.16
C LYS A 112 11.84 -7.89 -12.46
N ASN A 113 12.02 -7.14 -13.55
CA ASN A 113 13.34 -6.68 -13.98
C ASN A 113 13.86 -5.58 -13.06
N ILE A 114 13.03 -4.56 -12.78
CA ILE A 114 13.40 -3.50 -11.84
C ILE A 114 13.50 -4.05 -10.42
N THR A 115 12.59 -4.95 -10.02
CA THR A 115 12.66 -5.61 -8.71
C THR A 115 13.99 -6.35 -8.50
N SER A 116 14.48 -7.07 -9.51
CA SER A 116 15.77 -7.75 -9.44
C SER A 116 16.93 -6.77 -9.23
N LYS A 117 16.92 -5.64 -9.94
CA LYS A 117 17.94 -4.58 -9.78
C LYS A 117 17.91 -3.96 -8.39
N LEU A 118 16.72 -3.61 -7.90
CA LEU A 118 16.53 -3.06 -6.56
C LEU A 118 17.12 -3.98 -5.49
N ARG A 119 16.84 -5.29 -5.56
CA ARG A 119 17.34 -6.25 -4.57
C ARG A 119 18.86 -6.41 -4.61
N LYS A 120 19.46 -6.39 -5.80
CA LYS A 120 20.93 -6.40 -5.95
C LYS A 120 21.58 -5.12 -5.45
N ALA A 121 20.88 -3.98 -5.54
CA ALA A 121 21.37 -2.70 -5.03
C ALA A 121 21.18 -2.57 -3.51
N ALA A 122 20.18 -3.26 -2.95
CA ALA A 122 19.84 -3.32 -1.53
C ALA A 122 20.39 -4.59 -0.84
N GLU A 123 21.61 -4.99 -1.19
CA GLU A 123 22.33 -6.02 -0.43
C GLU A 123 22.94 -5.38 0.83
N TYR A 124 22.92 -6.11 1.95
CA TYR A 124 23.41 -5.61 3.23
C TYR A 124 24.85 -5.10 3.12
N GLU A 125 25.12 -3.94 3.73
CA GLU A 125 26.38 -3.19 3.69
C GLU A 125 26.84 -2.71 2.29
N LYS A 126 26.03 -2.87 1.24
CA LYS A 126 26.38 -2.35 -0.09
C LYS A 126 26.27 -0.81 -0.12
N PRO A 127 27.17 -0.09 -0.83
CA PRO A 127 27.02 1.35 -1.02
C PRO A 127 25.67 1.72 -1.66
N ILE A 128 24.99 2.71 -1.10
CA ILE A 128 23.60 3.00 -1.48
C ILE A 128 23.44 3.72 -2.83
N ALA A 129 24.52 4.17 -3.46
CA ALA A 129 24.46 5.01 -4.66
C ALA A 129 23.65 4.35 -5.80
N GLU A 130 23.84 3.05 -6.03
CA GLU A 130 23.05 2.30 -7.02
C GLU A 130 21.57 2.21 -6.63
N LEU A 131 21.28 2.06 -5.34
CA LEU A 131 19.91 1.99 -4.84
C LEU A 131 19.21 3.33 -5.00
N LEU A 132 19.84 4.43 -4.59
CA LEU A 132 19.32 5.80 -4.76
C LEU A 132 19.03 6.13 -6.23
N ALA A 133 19.88 5.69 -7.16
CA ALA A 133 19.63 5.88 -8.58
C ALA A 133 18.36 5.15 -9.08
N LEU A 134 17.91 4.10 -8.39
CA LEU A 134 16.71 3.34 -8.73
C LEU A 134 15.45 3.85 -8.02
N ILE A 135 15.57 4.33 -6.77
CA ILE A 135 14.42 4.74 -5.94
C ILE A 135 14.23 6.26 -5.85
N GLY A 136 15.19 7.04 -6.34
CA GLY A 136 15.19 8.49 -6.29
C GLY A 136 15.58 9.04 -4.91
N GLU A 137 15.49 10.37 -4.79
CA GLU A 137 15.79 11.06 -3.54
C GLU A 137 14.70 10.81 -2.49
N PRO A 138 15.08 10.61 -1.22
CA PRO A 138 14.13 10.49 -0.14
C PRO A 138 13.43 11.83 0.14
N LYS A 139 12.23 11.75 0.72
CA LYS A 139 11.51 12.92 1.22
C LYS A 139 12.18 13.55 2.42
N LYS A 140 12.89 12.74 3.21
CA LYS A 140 13.55 13.16 4.44
C LYS A 140 14.77 12.29 4.68
N ARG A 141 15.83 12.90 5.20
CA ARG A 141 17.03 12.24 5.73
C ARG A 141 17.17 12.63 7.19
N GLU A 142 17.35 11.66 8.07
CA GLU A 142 17.52 11.86 9.50
C GLU A 142 18.78 11.14 9.96
N TYR A 143 19.63 11.81 10.72
CA TYR A 143 20.89 11.26 11.20
C TYR A 143 20.79 11.02 12.71
N SER A 144 21.38 9.93 13.17
CA SER A 144 21.52 9.61 14.59
C SER A 144 22.92 9.09 14.89
N GLU A 145 23.36 9.27 16.13
CA GLU A 145 24.57 8.58 16.62
C GLU A 145 24.35 7.06 16.51
N GLY A 146 25.28 6.37 15.83
CA GLY A 146 25.10 4.97 15.49
C GLY A 146 25.13 4.07 16.73
N CYS A 147 24.25 3.06 16.76
CA CYS A 147 24.23 2.09 17.87
C CYS A 147 25.39 1.07 17.80
N TYR A 148 26.10 1.01 16.66
CA TYR A 148 27.21 0.08 16.40
C TYR A 148 28.40 0.81 15.76
N GLY A 149 29.51 0.92 16.50
CA GLY A 149 30.78 1.47 16.00
C GLY A 149 30.85 3.02 15.99
N ASN A 150 31.77 3.57 15.19
CA ASN A 150 31.99 5.02 15.03
C ASN A 150 31.18 5.63 13.88
N GLY A 151 30.15 4.92 13.38
CA GLY A 151 29.35 5.34 12.23
C GLY A 151 28.17 6.24 12.61
N THR A 152 27.73 7.07 11.67
CA THR A 152 26.46 7.81 11.77
C THR A 152 25.38 6.98 11.09
N ASP A 153 24.30 6.65 11.81
CA ASP A 153 23.15 5.98 11.20
C ASP A 153 22.26 7.00 10.51
N CYS A 154 21.61 6.62 9.42
CA CYS A 154 20.67 7.48 8.71
C CYS A 154 19.37 6.75 8.31
N LEU A 155 18.24 7.42 8.52
CA LEU A 155 16.92 7.04 8.01
C LEU A 155 16.59 7.86 6.76
N LEU A 156 16.28 7.18 5.67
CA LEU A 156 15.80 7.76 4.42
C LEU A 156 14.30 7.46 4.26
N THR A 157 13.44 8.47 4.43
CA THR A 157 11.98 8.29 4.35
C THR A 157 11.46 8.49 2.93
N TYR A 158 10.68 7.53 2.43
CA TYR A 158 9.93 7.62 1.18
C TYR A 158 8.43 7.61 1.44
N ASP A 159 7.61 7.69 0.38
CA ASP A 159 6.15 7.70 0.50
C ASP A 159 5.58 6.49 1.25
N ASN A 160 6.13 5.30 0.97
CA ASN A 160 5.54 4.04 1.42
C ASN A 160 6.55 3.10 2.10
N PHE A 161 7.81 3.51 2.22
CA PHE A 161 8.86 2.72 2.86
C PHE A 161 9.96 3.62 3.45
N VAL A 162 10.80 3.05 4.29
CA VAL A 162 11.99 3.66 4.87
C VAL A 162 13.20 2.81 4.50
N VAL A 163 14.33 3.46 4.24
CA VAL A 163 15.63 2.80 4.07
C VAL A 163 16.53 3.19 5.24
N TYR A 164 17.13 2.18 5.86
CA TYR A 164 18.10 2.30 6.92
C TYR A 164 19.50 2.25 6.32
N THR A 165 20.34 3.21 6.70
CA THR A 165 21.73 3.29 6.23
C THR A 165 22.68 3.60 7.38
N SER A 166 23.97 3.34 7.17
CA SER A 166 25.03 3.74 8.10
C SER A 166 26.29 4.12 7.32
N PHE A 167 27.03 5.11 7.83
CA PHE A 167 28.31 5.50 7.25
C PHE A 167 29.43 4.61 7.78
N ASP A 168 30.22 4.04 6.87
CA ASP A 168 31.44 3.31 7.26
C ASP A 168 32.58 4.27 7.67
N LYS A 169 33.72 3.70 8.05
CA LYS A 169 34.90 4.46 8.52
C LYS A 169 35.52 5.31 7.41
N GLU A 170 35.26 4.94 6.16
CA GLU A 170 35.70 5.62 4.95
C GLU A 170 34.71 6.71 4.51
N GLY A 171 33.59 6.88 5.23
CA GLY A 171 32.55 7.88 4.94
C GLY A 171 31.59 7.47 3.82
N VAL A 172 31.52 6.19 3.47
CA VAL A 172 30.58 5.65 2.48
C VAL A 172 29.27 5.26 3.17
N GLU A 173 28.16 5.80 2.69
CA GLU A 173 26.81 5.44 3.14
C GLU A 173 26.42 4.06 2.60
N ARG A 174 26.14 3.12 3.50
CA ARG A 174 25.84 1.72 3.20
C ARG A 174 24.44 1.33 3.61
N PHE A 175 23.82 0.45 2.83
CA PHE A 175 22.48 -0.08 3.09
C PHE A 175 22.49 -1.01 4.30
N MET A 176 21.57 -0.80 5.23
CA MET A 176 21.41 -1.63 6.44
C MET A 176 20.09 -2.41 6.45
N GLY A 177 19.06 -1.90 5.75
CA GLY A 177 17.75 -2.54 5.69
C GLY A 177 16.69 -1.60 5.13
N ALA A 178 15.46 -2.09 5.03
CA ALA A 178 14.32 -1.26 4.65
C ALA A 178 13.03 -1.81 5.26
N GLU A 179 12.03 -0.96 5.45
CA GLU A 179 10.69 -1.35 5.91
C GLU A 179 9.56 -0.63 5.18
#